data_AF-A0A1J9Q623-F1
#
_entry.id   AF-A0A1J9Q623-F1
#
_cell.length_a   1.000
_cell.length_b   1.000
_cell.length_c   1.000
_cell.angle_alpha   90.00
_cell.angle_beta   90.00
_cell.angle_gamma   90.00
#
_symmetry.space_group_name_H-M   'P 1'
#
loop_
_entity.id
_entity.type
_entity.pdbx_description
1 polymer ?
#
loop_
_entity_poly.entity_id
_entity_poly.type
_entity_poly.pdbx_seq_one_letter_code
_entity_poly.pdbx_strand_id
1 'polypeptide(L)'
;MPRDRAVYRNVRFYDASTGATVGGFYQNGSITEENLIWILSDALLIVEEGDSWTIQHRASGRTVTPSSNAVEFGDYDIYSTGSSLKVTDEHWVARLHSHSVSGREDRFRDGVRARDGRCVISGQVNPGAQWGDWAGLEAAHVFPLEKESLWIQFNYGRWITNMDHAAGVSRINSIQNGLLMAGHLHTRSEQYLFSINPDDGYKIVEFGPGSWGIDGRILDPVCRDPNTNSHVSDELLRWHFRQSVLANMRGAGEPIFESDFPPGSDMMETLRDEPYGRERFEMEVQSRLQSAARGN
;
A
#
# COMPACT_ATOMS: atom_id res chain seq x y z
N MET A 1 2.19 -9.25 -20.66
CA MET A 1 3.36 -8.60 -20.04
C MET A 1 2.82 -7.71 -18.94
N PRO A 2 3.18 -7.93 -17.67
CA PRO A 2 2.78 -7.04 -16.59
C PRO A 2 3.22 -5.61 -16.92
N ARG A 3 2.38 -4.63 -16.57
CA ARG A 3 2.78 -3.22 -16.69
C ARG A 3 3.89 -2.96 -15.68
N ASP A 4 5.06 -2.61 -16.20
CA ASP A 4 6.19 -2.17 -15.38
C ASP A 4 5.87 -0.76 -14.84
N ARG A 5 5.91 -0.61 -13.51
CA ARG A 5 5.62 0.65 -12.81
C ARG A 5 6.63 1.74 -13.17
N ALA A 6 7.82 1.37 -13.63
CA ALA A 6 8.83 2.31 -14.11
C ALA A 6 8.36 3.12 -15.32
N VAL A 7 7.46 2.59 -16.15
CA VAL A 7 7.08 3.17 -17.46
C VAL A 7 6.53 4.58 -17.33
N TYR A 8 5.78 4.87 -16.26
CA TYR A 8 5.16 6.18 -16.09
C TYR A 8 5.98 7.15 -15.23
N ARG A 9 7.06 6.71 -14.56
CA ARG A 9 7.79 7.57 -13.58
C ARG A 9 8.28 8.88 -14.20
N ASN A 10 8.04 9.97 -13.48
CA ASN A 10 8.51 11.32 -13.77
C ASN A 10 9.57 11.81 -12.76
N VAL A 11 9.85 11.03 -11.72
CA VAL A 11 10.99 11.20 -10.81
C VAL A 11 11.82 9.93 -10.79
N ARG A 12 13.14 10.02 -10.94
CA ARG A 12 14.06 8.87 -11.03
C ARG A 12 15.27 9.07 -10.14
N PHE A 13 15.69 8.00 -9.49
CA PHE A 13 16.82 8.00 -8.58
C PHE A 13 17.98 7.20 -9.16
N TYR A 14 19.18 7.75 -9.03
CA TYR A 14 20.42 7.12 -9.47
C TYR A 14 21.44 7.11 -8.34
N ASP A 15 22.23 6.04 -8.27
CA ASP A 15 23.46 6.04 -7.50
C ASP A 15 24.47 6.95 -8.21
N ALA A 16 24.89 8.02 -7.56
CA ALA A 16 25.78 9.01 -8.15
C ALA A 16 27.19 8.44 -8.46
N SER A 17 27.60 7.36 -7.78
CA SER A 17 28.92 6.75 -7.96
C SER A 17 28.98 5.82 -9.17
N THR A 18 27.88 5.13 -9.47
CA THR A 18 27.81 4.12 -10.54
C THR A 18 26.96 4.55 -11.74
N GLY A 19 26.08 5.54 -11.57
CA GLY A 19 25.05 5.91 -12.53
C GLY A 19 23.90 4.90 -12.64
N ALA A 20 23.87 3.85 -11.80
CA ALA A 20 22.83 2.84 -11.84
C ALA A 20 21.49 3.40 -11.31
N THR A 21 20.38 3.03 -11.93
CA THR A 21 19.04 3.38 -11.43
C THR A 21 18.73 2.58 -10.17
N VAL A 22 18.39 3.27 -9.08
CA VAL A 22 18.01 2.64 -7.80
C VAL A 22 16.50 2.59 -7.59
N GLY A 23 15.77 3.46 -8.29
CA GLY A 23 14.33 3.60 -8.11
C GLY A 23 13.76 4.86 -8.73
N GLY A 24 12.56 5.23 -8.28
CA GLY A 24 11.87 6.44 -8.70
C GLY A 24 10.38 6.32 -8.49
N PHE A 25 9.59 7.35 -8.81
CA PHE A 25 8.14 7.31 -8.60
C PHE A 25 7.40 8.21 -9.58
N TYR A 26 6.08 8.10 -9.58
CA TYR A 26 5.21 9.08 -10.21
C TYR A 26 4.83 10.15 -9.19
N GLN A 27 5.33 11.36 -9.37
CA GLN A 27 4.91 12.53 -8.63
C GLN A 27 3.60 13.08 -9.22
N ASN A 28 2.56 13.12 -8.41
CA ASN A 28 1.29 13.77 -8.70
C ASN A 28 1.18 15.18 -8.07
N GLY A 29 2.09 15.52 -7.17
CA GLY A 29 2.18 16.80 -6.46
C GLY A 29 2.17 16.64 -4.94
N SER A 30 1.69 15.52 -4.41
CA SER A 30 1.56 15.30 -2.96
C SER A 30 2.88 14.98 -2.24
N ILE A 31 3.85 14.33 -2.90
CA ILE A 31 5.09 13.92 -2.24
C ILE A 31 5.98 15.15 -2.06
N THR A 32 6.24 15.52 -0.82
CA THR A 32 7.12 16.65 -0.48
C THR A 32 8.57 16.20 -0.38
N GLU A 33 9.49 17.14 -0.36
CA GLU A 33 10.92 16.87 -0.15
C GLU A 33 11.18 16.21 1.21
N GLU A 34 10.48 16.65 2.26
CA GLU A 34 10.51 16.00 3.57
C GLU A 34 10.01 14.56 3.51
N ASN A 35 8.89 14.32 2.83
CA ASN A 35 8.34 12.97 2.67
C ASN A 35 9.26 12.06 1.84
N LEU A 36 9.89 12.60 0.79
CA LEU A 36 10.88 11.88 -0.01
C LEU A 36 12.09 11.47 0.82
N ILE A 37 12.61 12.37 1.65
CA ILE A 37 13.76 12.07 2.52
C ILE A 37 13.40 10.97 3.53
N TRP A 38 12.21 11.02 4.11
CA TRP A 38 11.70 9.95 4.98
C TRP A 38 11.60 8.62 4.23
N ILE A 39 10.98 8.61 3.03
CA ILE A 39 10.85 7.42 2.18
C ILE A 39 12.22 6.79 1.91
N LEU A 40 13.21 7.61 1.54
CA LEU A 40 14.56 7.15 1.25
C LEU A 40 15.24 6.60 2.51
N SER A 41 15.21 7.34 3.62
CA SER A 41 15.85 6.95 4.88
C SER A 41 15.25 5.69 5.50
N ASP A 42 13.92 5.63 5.58
CA ASP A 42 13.25 4.63 6.39
C ASP A 42 12.82 3.43 5.57
N ALA A 43 12.48 3.59 4.28
CA ALA A 43 11.86 2.54 3.47
C ALA A 43 12.70 1.99 2.33
N LEU A 44 13.67 2.74 1.77
CA LEU A 44 14.42 2.30 0.58
C LEU A 44 15.90 2.05 0.83
N LEU A 45 16.59 2.99 1.49
CA LEU A 45 18.04 2.93 1.66
C LEU A 45 18.41 2.23 2.97
N ILE A 46 19.51 1.50 2.95
CA ILE A 46 20.16 0.97 4.15
C ILE A 46 21.39 1.83 4.41
N VAL A 47 21.40 2.51 5.56
CA VAL A 47 22.51 3.35 6.00
C VAL A 47 23.23 2.64 7.14
N GLU A 48 24.51 2.31 6.95
CA GLU A 48 25.34 1.70 7.99
C GLU A 48 25.74 2.73 9.05
N GLU A 49 26.12 2.24 10.23
CA GLU A 49 26.54 3.12 11.32
C GLU A 49 27.78 3.94 10.91
N GLY A 50 27.66 5.27 10.99
CA GLY A 50 28.71 6.21 10.59
C GLY A 50 28.64 6.68 9.13
N ASP A 51 27.80 6.06 8.30
CA ASP A 51 27.53 6.52 6.95
C ASP A 51 26.40 7.54 6.89
N SER A 52 26.39 8.32 5.81
CA SER A 52 25.35 9.28 5.48
C SER A 52 25.13 9.33 3.98
N TRP A 53 24.04 9.99 3.57
CA TRP A 53 23.74 10.20 2.17
C TRP A 53 23.16 11.59 1.93
N THR A 54 23.29 12.07 0.70
CA THR A 54 22.61 13.27 0.20
C THR A 54 21.96 12.97 -1.13
N ILE A 55 20.93 13.73 -1.49
CA ILE A 55 20.27 13.63 -2.79
C ILE A 55 20.26 14.99 -3.46
N GLN A 56 20.56 15.02 -4.75
CA GLN A 56 20.65 16.23 -5.55
C GLN A 56 19.74 16.11 -6.77
N HIS A 57 18.97 17.14 -7.06
CA HIS A 57 18.26 17.24 -8.33
C HIS A 57 19.26 17.52 -9.44
N ARG A 58 19.40 16.60 -10.41
CA ARG A 58 20.44 16.63 -11.43
C ARG A 58 20.38 17.87 -12.31
N ALA A 59 19.17 18.29 -12.70
CA ALA A 59 18.99 19.40 -13.63
C ALA A 59 19.35 20.76 -13.02
N SER A 60 19.05 20.97 -11.73
CA SER A 60 19.33 22.24 -11.05
C SER A 60 20.62 22.23 -10.22
N GLY A 61 21.20 21.05 -9.95
CA GLY A 61 22.31 20.88 -9.01
C GLY A 61 21.91 21.15 -7.55
N ARG A 62 20.62 21.28 -7.26
CA ARG A 62 20.12 21.61 -5.92
C ARG A 62 20.09 20.37 -5.04
N THR A 63 20.78 20.44 -3.91
CA THR A 63 20.63 19.44 -2.85
C THR A 63 19.22 19.53 -2.26
N VAL A 64 18.53 18.40 -2.17
CA VAL A 64 17.22 18.32 -1.54
C VAL A 64 17.42 18.28 -0.03
N THR A 65 16.68 19.13 0.68
CA THR A 65 16.64 19.19 2.13
C THR A 65 15.19 19.11 2.58
N PRO A 66 14.89 18.68 3.83
CA PRO A 66 13.52 18.57 4.30
C PRO A 66 12.76 19.90 4.12
N SER A 67 11.63 19.84 3.40
CA SER A 67 10.74 20.97 3.18
C SER A 67 9.35 20.49 2.78
N SER A 68 8.36 21.39 2.87
CA SER A 68 6.99 21.15 2.41
C SER A 68 6.82 21.36 0.90
N ASN A 69 7.88 21.69 0.16
CA ASN A 69 7.79 21.83 -1.29
C ASN A 69 7.55 20.45 -1.92
N ALA A 70 6.73 20.41 -2.97
CA ALA A 70 6.59 19.20 -3.77
C ALA A 70 7.93 18.86 -4.45
N VAL A 71 8.26 17.57 -4.52
CA VAL A 71 9.43 17.10 -5.27
C VAL A 71 9.27 17.46 -6.74
N GLU A 72 10.27 18.14 -7.30
CA GLU A 72 10.32 18.50 -8.73
C GLU A 72 10.44 17.24 -9.60
N PHE A 73 9.96 17.33 -10.84
CA PHE A 73 10.14 16.23 -11.80
C PHE A 73 11.59 16.18 -12.28
N GLY A 74 12.10 14.98 -12.53
CA GLY A 74 13.41 14.80 -13.13
C GLY A 74 14.23 13.68 -12.50
N ASP A 75 15.53 13.75 -12.79
CA ASP A 75 16.51 12.80 -12.30
C ASP A 75 17.17 13.35 -11.03
N TYR A 76 17.38 12.47 -10.07
CA TYR A 76 18.05 12.77 -8.82
C TYR A 76 19.21 11.81 -8.59
N ASP A 77 20.35 12.38 -8.20
CA ASP A 77 21.58 11.65 -7.89
C ASP A 77 21.73 11.52 -6.37
N ILE A 78 21.85 10.29 -5.89
CA ILE A 78 22.05 9.95 -4.49
C ILE A 78 23.54 9.68 -4.26
N TYR A 79 24.14 10.48 -3.38
CA TYR A 79 25.53 10.34 -2.96
C TYR A 79 25.56 9.68 -1.59
N SER A 80 26.41 8.66 -1.41
CA SER A 80 26.66 8.05 -0.10
C SER A 80 28.10 8.30 0.31
N THR A 81 28.34 8.48 1.62
CA THR A 81 29.70 8.50 2.18
C THR A 81 30.30 7.11 2.36
N GLY A 82 29.47 6.08 2.34
CA GLY A 82 29.87 4.69 2.45
C GLY A 82 30.54 4.17 1.16
N SER A 83 31.03 2.94 1.22
CA SER A 83 31.69 2.28 0.08
C SER A 83 30.74 1.99 -1.09
N SER A 84 29.44 1.88 -0.85
CA SER A 84 28.40 1.67 -1.85
C SER A 84 27.03 2.09 -1.32
N LEU A 85 26.17 2.59 -2.20
CA LEU A 85 24.77 2.86 -1.87
C LEU A 85 24.01 1.53 -1.76
N LYS A 86 23.39 1.27 -0.60
CA LYS A 86 22.62 0.04 -0.35
C LYS A 86 21.12 0.33 -0.40
N VAL A 87 20.41 -0.44 -1.22
CA VAL A 87 18.94 -0.44 -1.28
C VAL A 87 18.44 -1.70 -0.59
N THR A 88 17.34 -1.60 0.14
CA THR A 88 16.75 -2.73 0.86
C THR A 88 16.33 -3.87 -0.05
N ASP A 89 16.60 -5.10 0.39
CA ASP A 89 16.14 -6.35 -0.19
C ASP A 89 14.83 -6.84 0.44
N GLU A 90 14.19 -6.02 1.30
CA GLU A 90 12.93 -6.39 1.97
C GLU A 90 11.87 -6.86 0.98
N HIS A 91 11.32 -8.05 1.21
CA HIS A 91 10.27 -8.57 0.36
C HIS A 91 8.99 -7.74 0.48
N TRP A 92 8.44 -7.36 -0.68
CA TRP A 92 7.08 -6.84 -0.71
C TRP A 92 6.08 -7.98 -0.55
N VAL A 93 4.95 -7.70 0.10
CA VAL A 93 3.86 -8.64 0.32
C VAL A 93 2.85 -8.48 -0.80
N ALA A 94 3.01 -9.29 -1.86
CA ALA A 94 2.08 -9.35 -2.97
C ALA A 94 0.65 -9.70 -2.50
N ARG A 95 -0.35 -9.04 -3.09
CA ARG A 95 -1.77 -9.28 -2.85
C ARG A 95 -2.44 -9.77 -4.12
N LEU A 96 -3.41 -10.67 -3.95
CA LEU A 96 -4.41 -10.91 -4.98
C LEU A 96 -5.56 -9.94 -4.79
N HIS A 97 -6.24 -9.62 -5.88
CA HIS A 97 -7.55 -8.97 -5.80
C HIS A 97 -8.51 -9.95 -5.12
N SER A 98 -8.84 -9.73 -3.85
CA SER A 98 -9.81 -10.56 -3.16
C SER A 98 -11.14 -9.82 -3.10
N HIS A 99 -12.04 -10.21 -4.01
CA HIS A 99 -13.45 -10.02 -3.71
C HIS A 99 -13.76 -10.94 -2.53
N SER A 100 -14.06 -10.34 -1.38
CA SER A 100 -14.59 -11.01 -0.19
C SER A 100 -15.56 -12.16 -0.53
N VAL A 101 -15.10 -13.41 -0.38
CA VAL A 101 -15.95 -14.61 -0.41
C VAL A 101 -15.84 -15.34 0.93
N SER A 102 -16.51 -14.84 1.97
CA SER A 102 -17.20 -15.70 2.96
C SER A 102 -17.99 -14.94 4.05
N GLY A 103 -19.14 -15.51 4.42
CA GLY A 103 -20.11 -14.99 5.40
C GLY A 103 -19.71 -15.00 6.89
N ARG A 104 -18.42 -14.89 7.24
CA ARG A 104 -17.97 -14.53 8.61
C ARG A 104 -17.55 -13.07 8.74
N GLU A 105 -17.48 -12.36 7.63
CA GLU A 105 -17.12 -10.94 7.53
C GLU A 105 -18.14 -9.99 8.17
N ASP A 106 -19.32 -10.46 8.59
CA ASP A 106 -20.39 -9.58 9.04
C ASP A 106 -19.93 -8.61 10.13
N ARG A 107 -19.21 -9.05 11.18
CA ARG A 107 -18.77 -8.14 12.24
C ARG A 107 -17.71 -7.13 11.82
N PHE A 108 -16.73 -7.55 11.01
CA PHE A 108 -15.70 -6.65 10.50
C PHE A 108 -16.32 -5.63 9.54
N ARG A 109 -17.04 -6.14 8.53
CA ARG A 109 -17.71 -5.37 7.51
C ARG A 109 -18.71 -4.39 8.12
N ASP A 110 -19.60 -4.88 8.97
CA ASP A 110 -20.64 -4.05 9.58
C ASP A 110 -20.03 -3.06 10.57
N GLY A 111 -18.96 -3.43 11.28
CA GLY A 111 -18.22 -2.52 12.16
C GLY A 111 -17.51 -1.40 11.41
N VAL A 112 -16.83 -1.71 10.30
CA VAL A 112 -16.19 -0.71 9.42
C VAL A 112 -17.26 0.19 8.78
N ARG A 113 -18.36 -0.39 8.30
CA ARG A 113 -19.50 0.36 7.76
C ARG A 113 -20.13 1.31 8.78
N ALA A 114 -20.34 0.85 10.00
CA ALA A 114 -20.89 1.64 11.09
C ALA A 114 -19.95 2.77 11.52
N ARG A 115 -18.63 2.51 11.53
CA ARG A 115 -17.62 3.55 11.84
C ARG A 115 -17.56 4.60 10.74
N ASP A 116 -17.46 4.18 9.48
CA ASP A 116 -17.06 5.07 8.40
C ASP A 116 -18.25 5.75 7.71
N GLY A 117 -19.29 5.00 7.35
CA GLY A 117 -20.51 5.51 6.69
C GLY A 117 -20.30 6.20 5.33
N ARG A 118 -19.07 6.22 4.79
CA ARG A 118 -18.67 6.89 3.55
C ARG A 118 -17.40 6.26 3.00
N CYS A 119 -17.05 6.57 1.75
CA CYS A 119 -15.70 6.27 1.26
C CYS A 119 -14.69 7.17 1.98
N VAL A 120 -13.84 6.63 2.86
CA VAL A 120 -12.89 7.43 3.66
C VAL A 120 -11.68 7.92 2.86
N ILE A 121 -11.49 7.39 1.65
CA ILE A 121 -10.45 7.81 0.70
C ILE A 121 -10.95 9.00 -0.14
N SER A 122 -12.13 8.87 -0.76
CA SER A 122 -12.69 9.93 -1.63
C SER A 122 -13.64 10.89 -0.90
N GLY A 123 -13.92 10.69 0.37
CA GLY A 123 -14.89 11.48 1.16
C GLY A 123 -16.34 11.39 0.66
N GLN A 124 -16.63 10.52 -0.33
CA GLN A 124 -17.96 10.39 -0.90
C GLN A 124 -18.91 9.78 0.14
N VAL A 125 -19.85 10.60 0.60
CA VAL A 125 -20.90 10.21 1.55
C VAL A 125 -21.81 9.16 0.92
N ASN A 126 -22.20 8.15 1.71
CA ASN A 126 -23.21 7.17 1.32
C ASN A 126 -24.59 7.58 1.85
N PRO A 127 -25.47 8.22 1.05
CA PRO A 127 -26.84 8.53 1.49
C PRO A 127 -27.69 7.27 1.73
N GLY A 128 -27.31 6.15 1.09
CA GLY A 128 -27.95 4.85 1.20
C GLY A 128 -27.70 4.13 2.54
N ALA A 129 -26.69 4.54 3.30
CA ALA A 129 -26.24 3.87 4.52
C ALA A 129 -27.37 3.70 5.55
N GLN A 130 -28.28 4.67 5.66
CA GLN A 130 -29.42 4.63 6.59
C GLN A 130 -30.43 3.50 6.28
N TRP A 131 -30.46 3.01 5.04
CA TRP A 131 -31.29 1.87 4.61
C TRP A 131 -30.48 0.58 4.46
N GLY A 132 -29.22 0.58 4.91
CA GLY A 132 -28.32 -0.56 4.71
C GLY A 132 -27.90 -0.77 3.26
N ASP A 133 -28.08 0.22 2.38
CA ASP A 133 -27.56 0.17 1.03
C ASP A 133 -26.08 0.56 1.02
N TRP A 134 -25.23 -0.41 0.70
CA TRP A 134 -23.78 -0.29 0.64
C TRP A 134 -23.25 -0.56 -0.77
N ALA A 135 -24.12 -0.55 -1.79
CA ALA A 135 -23.72 -0.85 -3.15
C ALA A 135 -22.55 0.05 -3.60
N GLY A 136 -21.50 -0.57 -4.15
CA GLY A 136 -20.30 0.12 -4.62
C GLY A 136 -19.27 0.49 -3.53
N LEU A 137 -19.56 0.23 -2.24
CA LEU A 137 -18.62 0.40 -1.13
C LEU A 137 -18.22 -0.95 -0.52
N GLU A 138 -16.94 -1.07 -0.22
CA GLU A 138 -16.30 -2.28 0.27
C GLU A 138 -15.52 -1.98 1.55
N ALA A 139 -15.64 -2.88 2.53
CA ALA A 139 -14.82 -2.84 3.74
C ALA A 139 -13.50 -3.54 3.42
N ALA A 140 -12.46 -2.75 3.19
CA ALA A 140 -11.16 -3.22 2.76
C ALA A 140 -10.24 -3.42 3.96
N HIS A 141 -9.51 -4.54 4.01
CA HIS A 141 -8.46 -4.71 5.00
C HIS A 141 -7.18 -3.93 4.61
N VAL A 142 -6.59 -3.21 5.57
CA VAL A 142 -5.32 -2.53 5.39
C VAL A 142 -4.19 -3.56 5.25
N PHE A 143 -4.11 -4.52 6.16
CA PHE A 143 -3.28 -5.72 6.04
C PHE A 143 -4.10 -6.86 5.45
N PRO A 144 -3.62 -7.54 4.40
CA PRO A 144 -4.43 -8.47 3.61
C PRO A 144 -4.80 -9.73 4.40
N LEU A 145 -6.08 -10.11 4.33
CA LEU A 145 -6.64 -11.26 5.05
C LEU A 145 -5.97 -12.58 4.63
N GLU A 146 -5.63 -12.71 3.34
CA GLU A 146 -5.02 -13.90 2.73
C GLU A 146 -3.62 -14.17 3.28
N LYS A 147 -2.99 -13.16 3.90
CA LYS A 147 -1.66 -13.24 4.51
C LYS A 147 -1.72 -13.44 6.02
N GLU A 148 -2.80 -14.03 6.54
CA GLU A 148 -2.96 -14.36 7.95
C GLU A 148 -1.78 -15.16 8.54
N SER A 149 -1.13 -16.01 7.74
CA SER A 149 0.09 -16.71 8.18
C SER A 149 1.24 -15.75 8.51
N LEU A 150 1.50 -14.75 7.65
CA LEU A 150 2.50 -13.70 7.92
C LEU A 150 2.09 -12.83 9.10
N TRP A 151 0.80 -12.50 9.19
CA TRP A 151 0.22 -11.77 10.32
C TRP A 151 0.52 -12.43 11.67
N ILE A 152 0.33 -13.75 11.75
CA ILE A 152 0.62 -14.54 12.94
C ILE A 152 2.14 -14.67 13.14
N GLN A 153 2.88 -15.04 12.11
CA GLN A 153 4.33 -15.28 12.18
C GLN A 153 5.08 -14.06 12.71
N PHE A 154 4.76 -12.87 12.21
CA PHE A 154 5.41 -11.62 12.60
C PHE A 154 4.67 -10.88 13.71
N ASN A 155 3.63 -11.49 14.29
CA ASN A 155 2.82 -10.94 15.38
C ASN A 155 2.35 -9.51 15.09
N TYR A 156 1.79 -9.27 13.90
CA TYR A 156 1.21 -7.97 13.54
C TYR A 156 -0.08 -7.67 14.31
N GLY A 157 -0.71 -8.71 14.89
CA GLY A 157 -1.84 -8.57 15.83
C GLY A 157 -1.54 -7.74 17.08
N ARG A 158 -0.27 -7.50 17.41
CA ARG A 158 0.15 -6.57 18.48
C ARG A 158 -0.29 -5.12 18.24
N TRP A 159 -0.56 -4.74 17.00
CA TRP A 159 -0.98 -3.39 16.61
C TRP A 159 -2.50 -3.17 16.74
N ILE A 160 -3.23 -4.19 17.16
CA ILE A 160 -4.66 -4.15 17.46
C ILE A 160 -4.85 -4.01 18.97
N THR A 161 -5.45 -2.89 19.38
CA THR A 161 -5.66 -2.51 20.79
C THR A 161 -7.08 -2.81 21.28
N ASN A 162 -8.01 -3.08 20.37
CA ASN A 162 -9.42 -3.22 20.73
C ASN A 162 -9.88 -4.66 21.01
N MET A 163 -8.93 -5.61 21.10
CA MET A 163 -9.21 -7.04 21.34
C MET A 163 -8.27 -7.68 22.38
N ASP A 164 -7.86 -6.91 23.39
CA ASP A 164 -6.85 -7.29 24.39
C ASP A 164 -7.20 -8.53 25.23
N HIS A 165 -8.46 -8.96 25.27
CA HIS A 165 -8.91 -10.13 26.04
C HIS A 165 -9.10 -11.41 25.21
N ALA A 166 -8.79 -11.39 23.91
CA ALA A 166 -9.01 -12.52 23.01
C ALA A 166 -7.72 -13.33 22.78
N ALA A 167 -7.22 -14.00 23.82
CA ALA A 167 -6.05 -14.88 23.69
C ALA A 167 -6.32 -15.98 22.63
N GLY A 168 -5.41 -16.13 21.66
CA GLY A 168 -5.54 -17.11 20.58
C GLY A 168 -6.42 -16.68 19.39
N VAL A 169 -7.00 -15.48 19.41
CA VAL A 169 -7.71 -14.93 18.25
C VAL A 169 -6.72 -14.17 17.37
N SER A 170 -6.72 -14.43 16.06
CA SER A 170 -5.83 -13.82 15.07
C SER A 170 -5.80 -12.28 15.13
N ARG A 171 -6.95 -11.66 15.41
CA ARG A 171 -7.16 -10.20 15.38
C ARG A 171 -7.11 -9.54 14.00
N ILE A 172 -6.83 -10.29 12.94
CA ILE A 172 -6.79 -9.75 11.57
C ILE A 172 -8.12 -9.13 11.11
N ASN A 173 -9.25 -9.62 11.62
CA ASN A 173 -10.60 -9.09 11.35
C ASN A 173 -11.02 -7.97 12.33
N SER A 174 -10.08 -7.28 12.97
CA SER A 174 -10.38 -6.07 13.74
C SER A 174 -10.82 -4.93 12.82
N ILE A 175 -11.77 -4.12 13.28
CA ILE A 175 -12.16 -2.86 12.64
C ILE A 175 -10.94 -1.92 12.47
N GLN A 176 -9.94 -2.01 13.34
CA GLN A 176 -8.71 -1.20 13.24
C GLN A 176 -7.82 -1.61 12.05
N ASN A 177 -8.05 -2.80 11.47
CA ASN A 177 -7.43 -3.24 10.22
C ASN A 177 -8.32 -2.93 8.99
N GLY A 178 -9.38 -2.14 9.12
CA GLY A 178 -10.35 -1.92 8.05
C GLY A 178 -10.55 -0.46 7.68
N LEU A 179 -10.88 -0.20 6.42
CA LEU A 179 -11.33 1.09 5.88
C LEU A 179 -12.49 0.87 4.90
N LEU A 180 -13.51 1.72 4.92
CA LEU A 180 -14.60 1.70 3.94
C LEU A 180 -14.23 2.54 2.71
N MET A 181 -14.19 1.93 1.53
CA MET A 181 -13.83 2.63 0.29
C MET A 181 -14.65 2.17 -0.90
N ALA A 182 -14.65 2.95 -1.99
CA ALA A 182 -15.28 2.53 -3.24
C ALA A 182 -14.55 1.32 -3.83
N GLY A 183 -15.27 0.37 -4.44
CA GLY A 183 -14.66 -0.88 -4.94
C GLY A 183 -13.52 -0.67 -5.94
N HIS A 184 -13.60 0.36 -6.79
CA HIS A 184 -12.51 0.72 -7.69
C HIS A 184 -11.26 1.23 -6.93
N LEU A 185 -11.43 1.89 -5.77
CA LEU A 185 -10.31 2.29 -4.92
C LEU A 185 -9.78 1.10 -4.11
N HIS A 186 -10.64 0.18 -3.68
CA HIS A 186 -10.21 -1.06 -3.02
C HIS A 186 -9.25 -1.85 -3.92
N THR A 187 -9.64 -2.06 -5.17
CA THR A 187 -8.80 -2.70 -6.21
C THR A 187 -7.42 -2.04 -6.32
N ARG A 188 -7.36 -0.70 -6.24
CA ARG A 188 -6.13 0.07 -6.38
C ARG A 188 -5.28 0.01 -5.09
N SER A 189 -5.92 -0.03 -3.93
CA SER A 189 -5.24 -0.18 -2.63
C SER A 189 -4.55 -1.53 -2.53
N GLU A 190 -5.19 -2.61 -2.97
CA GLU A 190 -4.59 -3.96 -2.94
C GLU A 190 -3.35 -4.06 -3.82
N GLN A 191 -3.32 -3.32 -4.94
CA GLN A 191 -2.15 -3.23 -5.81
C GLN A 191 -1.13 -2.20 -5.35
N TYR A 192 -1.31 -1.61 -4.16
CA TYR A 192 -0.46 -0.56 -3.61
C TYR A 192 -0.32 0.67 -4.52
N LEU A 193 -1.31 0.97 -5.36
CA LEU A 193 -1.23 2.07 -6.32
C LEU A 193 -1.48 3.44 -5.68
N PHE A 194 -1.99 3.43 -4.44
CA PHE A 194 -1.94 4.55 -3.52
C PHE A 194 -1.77 4.02 -2.10
N SER A 195 -1.41 4.90 -1.18
CA SER A 195 -1.42 4.61 0.26
C SER A 195 -1.67 5.86 1.08
N ILE A 196 -1.90 5.68 2.37
CA ILE A 196 -2.02 6.75 3.36
C ILE A 196 -0.73 6.80 4.16
N ASN A 197 -0.13 7.98 4.31
CA ASN A 197 0.99 8.18 5.22
C ASN A 197 0.50 8.79 6.55
N PRO A 198 0.42 8.01 7.65
CA PRO A 198 -0.02 8.54 8.94
C PRO A 198 0.96 9.58 9.51
N ASP A 199 2.24 9.51 9.15
CA ASP A 199 3.30 10.40 9.65
C ASP A 199 3.38 11.74 8.89
N ASP A 200 2.62 11.88 7.81
CA ASP A 200 2.51 13.10 7.01
C ASP A 200 1.05 13.57 6.98
N GLY A 201 0.49 13.70 8.19
CA GLY A 201 -0.87 14.20 8.40
C GLY A 201 -1.98 13.33 7.81
N TYR A 202 -1.76 12.03 7.64
CA TYR A 202 -2.67 11.09 6.96
C TYR A 202 -2.92 11.43 5.48
N LYS A 203 -1.92 12.04 4.82
CA LYS A 203 -2.00 12.35 3.40
C LYS A 203 -2.03 11.08 2.55
N ILE A 204 -2.89 11.11 1.54
CA ILE A 204 -3.05 10.07 0.53
C ILE A 204 -2.05 10.36 -0.59
N VAL A 205 -1.26 9.36 -0.96
CA VAL A 205 -0.23 9.45 -2.00
C VAL A 205 -0.56 8.45 -3.10
N GLU A 206 -0.77 8.93 -4.33
CA GLU A 206 -0.90 8.08 -5.51
C GLU A 206 0.48 7.85 -6.16
N PHE A 207 0.83 6.58 -6.41
CA PHE A 207 2.12 6.19 -6.98
C PHE A 207 2.10 5.94 -8.50
N GLY A 208 0.92 6.07 -9.13
CA GLY A 208 0.75 6.08 -10.57
C GLY A 208 0.11 7.38 -11.04
N PRO A 209 -0.13 7.56 -12.36
CA PRO A 209 -0.78 8.76 -12.88
C PRO A 209 -2.13 9.01 -12.19
N GLY A 210 -2.30 10.19 -11.59
CA GLY A 210 -3.40 10.59 -10.71
C GLY A 210 -4.76 10.59 -11.39
N SER A 211 -5.31 9.40 -11.58
CA SER A 211 -6.48 9.15 -12.42
C SER A 211 -7.80 9.29 -11.65
N TRP A 212 -7.74 9.31 -10.32
CA TRP A 212 -8.92 9.25 -9.44
C TRP A 212 -9.06 10.46 -8.52
N GLY A 213 -8.12 11.43 -8.60
CA GLY A 213 -8.20 12.69 -7.86
C GLY A 213 -8.14 12.50 -6.35
N ILE A 214 -7.39 11.51 -5.87
CA ILE A 214 -7.22 11.24 -4.43
C ILE A 214 -5.86 11.67 -3.91
N ASP A 215 -4.86 11.85 -4.79
CA ASP A 215 -3.54 12.36 -4.42
C ASP A 215 -3.63 13.69 -3.64
N GLY A 216 -2.87 13.77 -2.55
CA GLY A 216 -2.80 14.95 -1.69
C GLY A 216 -4.00 15.16 -0.77
N ARG A 217 -5.06 14.36 -0.90
CA ARG A 217 -6.18 14.39 0.06
C ARG A 217 -5.75 13.84 1.41
N ILE A 218 -6.52 14.14 2.44
CA ILE A 218 -6.31 13.62 3.79
C ILE A 218 -7.35 12.51 4.05
N LEU A 219 -6.91 11.39 4.62
CA LEU A 219 -7.81 10.32 5.08
C LEU A 219 -8.91 10.90 5.97
N ASP A 220 -10.17 10.55 5.68
CA ASP A 220 -11.32 11.11 6.38
C ASP A 220 -11.19 10.89 7.91
N PRO A 221 -11.35 11.94 8.74
CA PRO A 221 -11.16 11.84 10.18
C PRO A 221 -12.10 10.82 10.86
N VAL A 222 -13.24 10.47 10.24
CA VAL A 222 -14.22 9.55 10.83
C VAL A 222 -13.62 8.19 11.18
N CYS A 223 -12.66 7.69 10.39
CA CYS A 223 -12.05 6.38 10.64
C CYS A 223 -10.84 6.45 11.56
N ARG A 224 -10.44 7.65 12.01
CA ARG A 224 -9.21 7.89 12.79
C ARG A 224 -9.45 8.80 14.01
N ASP A 225 -10.65 8.77 14.58
CA ASP A 225 -10.94 9.48 15.83
C ASP A 225 -10.23 8.78 17.01
N PRO A 226 -9.22 9.41 17.64
CA PRO A 226 -8.44 8.80 18.71
C PRO A 226 -9.27 8.52 19.97
N ASN A 227 -10.47 9.08 20.09
CA ASN A 227 -11.37 8.83 21.22
C ASN A 227 -12.19 7.54 21.05
N THR A 228 -12.09 6.88 19.90
CA THR A 228 -12.81 5.63 19.61
C THR A 228 -11.87 4.44 19.66
N ASN A 229 -12.29 3.33 20.27
CA ASN A 229 -11.48 2.09 20.26
C ASN A 229 -11.58 1.32 18.93
N SER A 230 -12.00 1.97 17.85
CA SER A 230 -12.18 1.35 16.53
C SER A 230 -11.47 2.12 15.43
N HIS A 231 -10.74 3.18 15.76
CA HIS A 231 -9.93 3.92 14.80
C HIS A 231 -8.96 2.99 14.07
N VAL A 232 -8.71 3.25 12.79
CA VAL A 232 -7.71 2.52 12.01
C VAL A 232 -6.34 2.59 12.71
N SER A 233 -5.59 1.50 12.66
CA SER A 233 -4.26 1.43 13.28
C SER A 233 -3.23 2.18 12.43
N ASP A 234 -2.58 3.18 13.01
CA ASP A 234 -1.49 3.92 12.36
C ASP A 234 -0.33 3.01 11.95
N GLU A 235 -0.04 1.98 12.76
CA GLU A 235 1.01 1.01 12.45
C GLU A 235 0.68 0.19 11.19
N LEU A 236 -0.60 -0.13 10.98
CA LEU A 236 -1.04 -0.83 9.76
C LEU A 236 -1.00 0.10 8.55
N LEU A 237 -1.35 1.38 8.71
CA LEU A 237 -1.21 2.38 7.65
C LEU A 237 0.26 2.57 7.26
N ARG A 238 1.16 2.67 8.26
CA ARG A 238 2.61 2.80 8.04
C ARG A 238 3.17 1.56 7.35
N TRP A 239 2.75 0.37 7.76
CA TRP A 239 3.11 -0.87 7.09
C TRP A 239 2.64 -0.87 5.62
N HIS A 240 1.37 -0.52 5.35
CA HIS A 240 0.85 -0.44 3.98
C HIS A 240 1.60 0.61 3.14
N PHE A 241 1.94 1.76 3.72
CA PHE A 241 2.72 2.80 3.06
C PHE A 241 4.11 2.30 2.68
N ARG A 242 4.81 1.62 3.59
CA ARG A 242 6.09 0.97 3.31
C ARG A 242 5.97 -0.03 2.16
N GLN A 243 4.97 -0.91 2.18
CA GLN A 243 4.74 -1.87 1.09
C GLN A 243 4.48 -1.16 -0.24
N SER A 244 3.80 -0.02 -0.22
CA SER A 244 3.55 0.79 -1.42
C SER A 244 4.81 1.46 -1.94
N VAL A 245 5.69 1.94 -1.06
CA VAL A 245 7.01 2.42 -1.43
C VAL A 245 7.84 1.30 -2.08
N LEU A 246 7.92 0.13 -1.45
CA LEU A 246 8.67 -1.02 -2.01
C LEU A 246 8.12 -1.42 -3.38
N ALA A 247 6.79 -1.51 -3.50
CA ALA A 247 6.14 -1.91 -4.73
C ALA A 247 6.35 -0.91 -5.87
N ASN A 248 6.26 0.40 -5.61
CA ASN A 248 6.27 1.39 -6.67
C ASN A 248 7.64 2.03 -6.91
N MET A 249 8.47 2.11 -5.87
CA MET A 249 9.64 3.00 -5.88
C MET A 249 10.98 2.31 -6.00
N ARG A 250 11.09 1.05 -5.56
CA ARG A 250 12.35 0.31 -5.60
C ARG A 250 12.63 -0.27 -6.99
N GLY A 251 13.85 -0.10 -7.49
CA GLY A 251 14.28 -0.72 -8.76
C GLY A 251 13.33 -0.36 -9.90
N ALA A 252 12.89 -1.34 -10.70
CA ALA A 252 11.84 -1.14 -11.73
C ALA A 252 10.42 -1.00 -11.13
N GLY A 253 10.24 -1.39 -9.87
CA GLY A 253 8.94 -1.58 -9.25
C GLY A 253 8.43 -3.01 -9.44
N GLU A 254 7.50 -3.39 -8.57
CA GLU A 254 6.90 -4.71 -8.55
C GLU A 254 5.75 -4.78 -9.56
N PRO A 255 5.37 -5.97 -10.07
CA PRO A 255 4.33 -6.09 -11.07
C PRO A 255 2.97 -5.50 -10.66
N ILE A 256 2.24 -5.01 -11.66
CA ILE A 256 0.79 -4.73 -11.56
C ILE A 256 0.08 -5.98 -12.10
N PHE A 257 -0.82 -6.54 -11.29
CA PHE A 257 -1.57 -7.73 -11.65
C PHE A 257 -2.89 -7.32 -12.30
N GLU A 258 -3.04 -7.62 -13.58
CA GLU A 258 -4.32 -7.51 -14.25
C GLU A 258 -5.16 -8.78 -13.98
N SER A 259 -6.47 -8.60 -13.99
CA SER A 259 -7.47 -9.67 -13.79
C SER A 259 -8.36 -9.89 -15.02
N ASP A 260 -8.22 -9.06 -16.07
CA ASP A 260 -8.95 -9.15 -17.32
C ASP A 260 -8.24 -10.08 -18.32
N PHE A 261 -8.36 -11.38 -18.08
CA PHE A 261 -7.79 -12.38 -18.99
C PHE A 261 -8.55 -12.39 -20.33
N PRO A 262 -7.86 -12.43 -21.49
CA PRO A 262 -8.48 -12.47 -22.80
C PRO A 262 -9.50 -13.62 -22.93
N PRO A 263 -10.65 -13.43 -23.60
CA PRO A 263 -11.60 -14.52 -23.82
C PRO A 263 -10.93 -15.73 -24.49
N GLY A 264 -11.03 -16.91 -23.86
CA GLY A 264 -10.44 -18.16 -24.35
C GLY A 264 -8.98 -18.39 -23.95
N SER A 265 -8.36 -17.51 -23.17
CA SER A 265 -7.05 -17.79 -22.56
C SER A 265 -7.18 -18.88 -21.49
N ASP A 266 -6.25 -19.83 -21.49
CA ASP A 266 -6.07 -20.71 -20.34
C ASP A 266 -5.50 -19.87 -19.19
N MET A 267 -6.35 -19.57 -18.20
CA MET A 267 -5.97 -18.76 -17.05
C MET A 267 -4.83 -19.39 -16.25
N MET A 268 -4.72 -20.73 -16.23
CA MET A 268 -3.70 -21.44 -15.48
C MET A 268 -2.35 -21.35 -16.19
N GLU A 269 -2.36 -21.48 -17.51
CA GLU A 269 -1.17 -21.23 -18.34
C GLU A 269 -0.74 -19.76 -18.25
N THR A 270 -1.69 -18.83 -18.34
CA THR A 270 -1.40 -17.39 -18.24
C THR A 270 -0.80 -17.04 -16.88
N LEU A 271 -1.41 -17.54 -15.79
CA LEU A 271 -0.86 -17.34 -14.44
C LEU A 271 0.52 -17.96 -14.33
N ARG A 272 0.75 -19.21 -14.77
CA ARG A 272 2.07 -19.86 -14.68
C ARG A 272 3.19 -19.05 -15.34
N ASP A 273 2.89 -18.42 -16.47
CA ASP A 273 3.89 -17.73 -17.29
C ASP A 273 4.08 -16.25 -16.89
N GLU A 274 3.27 -15.72 -15.96
CA GLU A 274 3.43 -14.38 -15.39
C GLU A 274 4.50 -14.33 -14.30
N PRO A 275 5.22 -13.19 -14.15
CA PRO A 275 5.99 -12.89 -12.93
C PRO A 275 5.10 -12.99 -11.69
N TYR A 276 5.55 -13.72 -10.67
CA TYR A 276 4.77 -14.12 -9.48
C TYR A 276 3.56 -15.02 -9.78
N GLY A 277 3.55 -15.66 -10.94
CA GLY A 277 2.48 -16.53 -11.42
C GLY A 277 2.17 -17.70 -10.52
N ARG A 278 3.22 -18.36 -10.05
CA ARG A 278 3.13 -19.46 -9.08
C ARG A 278 2.60 -18.96 -7.74
N GLU A 279 3.08 -17.83 -7.25
CA GLU A 279 2.64 -17.22 -6.00
C GLU A 279 1.18 -16.76 -6.11
N ARG A 280 0.76 -16.15 -7.23
CA ARG A 280 -0.65 -15.84 -7.52
C ARG A 280 -1.48 -17.11 -7.50
N PHE A 281 -1.03 -18.16 -8.17
CA PHE A 281 -1.75 -19.43 -8.20
C PHE A 281 -1.88 -20.05 -6.80
N GLU A 282 -0.79 -20.11 -6.04
CA GLU A 282 -0.79 -20.64 -4.66
C GLU A 282 -1.69 -19.80 -3.75
N MET A 283 -1.66 -18.47 -3.86
CA MET A 283 -2.56 -17.57 -3.14
C MET A 283 -4.03 -17.78 -3.53
N GLU A 284 -4.34 -17.97 -4.81
CA GLU A 284 -5.71 -18.18 -5.32
C GLU A 284 -6.26 -19.52 -4.83
N VAL A 285 -5.44 -20.58 -4.90
CA VAL A 285 -5.78 -21.90 -4.37
C VAL A 285 -5.95 -21.85 -2.86
N GLN A 286 -5.05 -21.19 -2.13
CA GLN A 286 -5.15 -21.04 -0.68
C GLN A 286 -6.41 -20.28 -0.28
N SER A 287 -6.73 -19.19 -0.96
CA SER A 287 -7.95 -18.41 -0.74
C SER A 287 -9.21 -19.27 -0.93
N ARG A 288 -9.30 -20.00 -2.06
CA ARG A 288 -10.43 -20.90 -2.35
C ARG A 288 -10.53 -22.06 -1.36
N LEU A 289 -9.41 -22.67 -0.98
CA LEU A 289 -9.37 -23.75 0.01
C LEU A 289 -9.79 -23.27 1.39
N GLN A 290 -9.36 -22.08 1.81
CA GLN A 290 -9.79 -21.49 3.09
C GLN A 290 -11.28 -21.16 3.08
N SER A 291 -11.80 -20.60 1.97
CA SER A 291 -13.23 -20.36 1.80
C SER A 291 -14.04 -21.66 1.88
N ALA A 292 -13.58 -22.71 1.18
CA ALA A 292 -14.24 -24.03 1.18
C ALA A 292 -14.16 -24.75 2.53
N ALA A 293 -12.99 -24.73 3.19
CA ALA A 293 -12.79 -25.38 4.49
C ALA A 293 -13.54 -24.68 5.63
N ARG A 294 -13.88 -23.40 5.47
CA ARG A 294 -14.61 -22.58 6.45
C ARG A 294 -16.12 -22.48 6.15
N GLY A 295 -16.58 -23.10 5.06
CA GLY A 295 -17.99 -23.20 4.63
C GLY A 295 -18.71 -24.48 5.06
N ASN A 296 -18.03 -25.39 5.79
CA ASN A 296 -18.60 -26.56 6.47
C ASN A 296 -18.67 -26.34 7.98
#